data_AF-A0A7R9YBU7-F1
#
_entry.id   AF-A0A7R9YBU7-F1
#
_cell.length_a   1.000
_cell.length_b   1.000
_cell.length_c   1.000
_cell.angle_alpha   90.00
_cell.angle_beta   90.00
_cell.angle_gamma   90.00
#
_symmetry.space_group_name_H-M   'P 1'
#
loop_
_entity.id
_entity.type
_entity.pdbx_description
1 polymer ?
#
loop_
_entity_poly.entity_id
_entity_poly.type
_entity_poly.pdbx_seq_one_letter_code
_entity_poly.pdbx_strand_id
1 'polypeptide(L)'
;RLSSVSSAQEATQAPFKPLDTEAKGSRWSLESPWLRPPTPDTGLAGEAAMLRAQSELLSHFVQSDRPLFPKRIAVPRQGHDGVHDVINCVDSWDGLGPAPCGDTVVLAHGFGMGLGVFMRNYGPLLERYNRVVGVDWLGMGGSSRPPPEVAPRLPASPGKAVSFFVHSLECWRQRMGICNLHLVGHSLGGYLAAQYAMQYPGNIRSLVLASPAGVLPFPEGAFPQDWT
;
A
#
# COMPACT_ATOMS: atom_id res chain seq x y z
N ARG A 1 -11.82 -40.57 38.22
CA ARG A 1 -13.24 -40.91 37.94
C ARG A 1 -13.83 -39.77 37.12
N LEU A 2 -14.42 -40.13 35.98
CA LEU A 2 -15.08 -39.26 35.00
C LEU A 2 -16.35 -38.58 35.55
N SER A 3 -16.81 -37.59 34.77
CA SER A 3 -18.16 -37.00 34.60
C SER A 3 -18.27 -35.56 35.12
N SER A 4 -18.74 -34.55 34.38
CA SER A 4 -19.46 -34.52 33.10
C SER A 4 -19.42 -33.12 32.48
N VAL A 5 -19.39 -33.09 31.14
CA VAL A 5 -19.48 -31.92 30.25
C VAL A 5 -20.94 -31.45 30.15
N SER A 6 -21.17 -30.14 30.10
CA SER A 6 -22.44 -29.53 29.67
C SER A 6 -22.21 -28.71 28.39
N SER A 7 -22.90 -29.14 27.35
CA SER A 7 -23.02 -28.67 25.97
C SER A 7 -23.03 -27.14 25.74
N ALA A 8 -22.16 -26.68 24.83
CA ALA A 8 -22.40 -25.50 24.02
C ALA A 8 -23.01 -25.94 22.67
N GLN A 9 -24.07 -25.27 22.25
CA GLN A 9 -24.81 -25.57 21.02
C GLN A 9 -23.95 -25.32 19.78
N GLU A 10 -23.89 -26.32 18.88
CA GLU A 10 -23.34 -26.19 17.54
C GLU A 10 -24.23 -25.28 16.69
N ALA A 11 -23.69 -24.12 16.28
CA ALA A 11 -24.24 -23.38 15.16
C ALA A 11 -23.76 -24.05 13.86
N THR A 12 -24.62 -24.85 13.24
CA THR A 12 -24.38 -25.43 11.91
C THR A 12 -24.18 -24.32 10.88
N GLN A 13 -22.96 -24.17 10.36
CA GLN A 13 -22.69 -23.37 9.17
C GLN A 13 -23.29 -24.07 7.95
N ALA A 14 -24.20 -23.41 7.24
CA ALA A 14 -24.68 -23.89 5.96
C ALA A 14 -23.53 -23.91 4.93
N PRO A 15 -23.48 -24.90 4.03
CA PRO A 15 -22.40 -25.01 3.05
C PRO A 15 -22.38 -23.81 2.09
N PHE A 16 -21.18 -23.30 1.83
CA PHE A 16 -20.94 -22.22 0.89
C PHE A 16 -21.34 -22.66 -0.53
N LYS A 17 -22.35 -21.99 -1.10
CA LYS A 17 -22.75 -22.20 -2.50
C LYS A 17 -21.81 -21.39 -3.41
N PRO A 18 -21.16 -21.99 -4.43
CA PRO A 18 -20.39 -21.21 -5.39
C PRO A 18 -21.32 -20.22 -6.09
N LEU A 19 -20.87 -18.97 -6.26
CA LEU A 19 -21.60 -17.96 -7.01
C LEU A 19 -21.64 -18.36 -8.50
N ASP A 20 -22.86 -18.43 -9.05
CA ASP A 20 -23.09 -18.58 -10.50
C ASP A 20 -22.34 -17.48 -11.26
N THR A 21 -21.34 -17.89 -12.05
CA THR A 21 -20.50 -16.99 -12.85
C THR A 21 -21.20 -16.46 -14.11
N GLU A 22 -22.47 -16.76 -14.32
CA GLU A 22 -23.21 -16.37 -15.54
C GLU A 22 -24.46 -15.51 -15.28
N ALA A 23 -24.54 -14.83 -14.14
CA ALA A 23 -25.58 -13.81 -13.94
C ALA A 23 -25.26 -12.55 -14.76
N LYS A 24 -25.69 -12.51 -16.03
CA LYS A 24 -25.80 -11.28 -16.82
C LYS A 24 -26.60 -10.25 -16.01
N GLY A 25 -25.92 -9.22 -15.53
CA GLY A 25 -26.51 -8.13 -14.73
C GLY A 25 -26.00 -8.01 -13.29
N SER A 26 -25.01 -8.79 -12.85
CA SER A 26 -24.40 -8.58 -11.54
C SER A 26 -23.67 -7.22 -11.49
N ARG A 27 -23.70 -6.53 -10.33
CA ARG A 27 -22.99 -5.27 -10.04
C ARG A 27 -21.47 -5.33 -10.31
N TRP A 28 -20.95 -6.55 -10.47
CA TRP A 28 -19.56 -6.89 -10.70
C TRP A 28 -19.27 -7.40 -12.13
N SER A 29 -20.22 -7.26 -13.07
CA SER A 29 -19.97 -7.59 -14.47
C SER A 29 -18.83 -6.72 -15.05
N LEU A 30 -18.04 -7.27 -15.99
CA LEU A 30 -17.01 -6.52 -16.70
C LEU A 30 -17.56 -5.30 -17.49
N GLU A 31 -18.88 -5.18 -17.62
CA GLU A 31 -19.56 -4.03 -18.21
C GLU A 31 -19.82 -2.88 -17.21
N SER A 32 -19.59 -3.13 -15.91
CA SER A 32 -19.78 -2.18 -14.82
C SER A 32 -18.98 -0.89 -15.06
N PRO A 33 -19.58 0.31 -14.90
CA PRO A 33 -18.89 1.59 -15.08
C PRO A 33 -17.61 1.74 -14.24
N TRP A 34 -17.53 1.03 -13.11
CA TRP A 34 -16.37 0.99 -12.22
C TRP A 34 -15.20 0.15 -12.74
N LEU A 35 -15.46 -0.76 -13.69
CA LEU A 35 -14.47 -1.64 -14.31
C LEU A 35 -14.09 -1.20 -15.73
N ARG A 36 -14.77 -0.20 -16.30
CA ARG A 36 -14.38 0.41 -17.58
C ARG A 36 -13.09 1.20 -17.40
N PRO A 37 -12.13 1.09 -18.34
CA PRO A 37 -10.97 1.97 -18.33
C PRO A 37 -11.47 3.43 -18.37
N PRO A 38 -10.95 4.32 -17.52
CA PRO A 38 -11.37 5.70 -17.51
C PRO A 38 -11.12 6.33 -18.89
N THR A 39 -12.08 7.10 -19.38
CA THR A 39 -11.81 8.07 -20.45
C THR A 39 -10.80 9.10 -19.94
N PRO A 40 -10.02 9.77 -20.82
CA PRO A 40 -8.99 10.72 -20.38
C PRO A 40 -9.51 11.77 -19.37
N ASP A 41 -10.73 12.26 -19.58
CA ASP A 41 -11.37 13.25 -18.70
C ASP A 41 -11.89 12.66 -17.37
N THR A 42 -12.36 11.42 -17.36
CA THR A 42 -12.83 10.75 -16.14
C THR A 42 -11.68 10.26 -15.27
N GLY A 43 -10.52 9.95 -15.86
CA GLY A 43 -9.31 9.58 -15.14
C GLY A 43 -8.78 10.72 -14.27
N LEU A 44 -8.67 11.92 -14.86
CA LEU A 44 -8.22 13.12 -14.14
C LEU A 44 -9.23 13.56 -13.06
N ALA A 45 -10.53 13.51 -13.36
CA ALA A 45 -11.57 13.84 -12.40
C ALA A 45 -11.61 12.84 -11.22
N GLY A 46 -11.45 11.54 -11.52
CA GLY A 46 -11.40 10.48 -10.52
C GLY A 46 -10.15 10.55 -9.64
N GLU A 47 -8.99 10.84 -10.21
CA GLU A 47 -7.76 11.08 -9.45
C GLU A 47 -7.91 12.29 -8.52
N ALA A 48 -8.41 13.41 -9.01
CA ALA A 48 -8.63 14.60 -8.20
C ALA A 48 -9.65 14.35 -7.07
N ALA A 49 -10.70 13.56 -7.32
CA ALA A 49 -11.66 13.17 -6.29
C ALA A 49 -11.03 12.27 -5.22
N MET A 50 -10.19 11.30 -5.61
CA MET A 50 -9.46 10.44 -4.69
C MET A 50 -8.52 11.24 -3.79
N LEU A 51 -7.74 12.17 -4.36
CA LEU A 51 -6.80 13.00 -3.60
C LEU A 51 -7.51 13.94 -2.63
N ARG A 52 -8.69 14.47 -3.01
CA ARG A 52 -9.54 15.26 -2.08
C ARG A 52 -10.06 14.39 -0.95
N ALA A 53 -10.63 13.22 -1.25
CA ALA A 53 -11.15 12.31 -0.24
C ALA A 53 -10.05 11.85 0.74
N GLN A 54 -8.85 11.57 0.25
CA GLN A 54 -7.68 11.28 1.09
C GLN A 54 -7.36 12.46 2.02
N SER A 55 -7.31 13.68 1.49
CA SER A 55 -6.97 14.87 2.28
C SER A 55 -8.02 15.17 3.34
N GLU A 56 -9.31 15.03 3.01
CA GLU A 56 -10.43 15.19 3.94
C GLU A 56 -10.42 14.12 5.04
N LEU A 57 -10.16 12.86 4.68
CA LEU A 57 -10.05 11.76 5.63
C LEU A 57 -8.90 12.04 6.62
N LEU A 58 -7.73 12.43 6.13
CA LEU A 58 -6.60 12.69 6.99
C LEU A 58 -6.79 13.94 7.86
N SER A 59 -7.34 15.03 7.32
CA SER A 59 -7.58 16.24 8.11
C SER A 59 -8.63 16.03 9.20
N HIS A 60 -9.58 15.13 8.99
CA HIS A 60 -10.62 14.84 9.97
C HIS A 60 -10.19 13.85 11.06
N PHE A 61 -9.41 12.82 10.70
CA PHE A 61 -9.10 11.71 11.61
C PHE A 61 -7.69 11.73 12.21
N VAL A 62 -6.75 12.49 11.64
CA VAL A 62 -5.41 12.63 12.22
C VAL A 62 -5.43 13.65 13.34
N GLN A 63 -5.26 13.17 14.58
CA GLN A 63 -5.19 14.01 15.77
C GLN A 63 -3.73 14.42 16.02
N SER A 64 -3.32 15.58 15.51
CA SER A 64 -1.96 16.13 15.70
C SER A 64 -1.92 17.61 15.34
N ASP A 65 -1.13 18.39 16.09
CA ASP A 65 -0.85 19.81 15.78
C ASP A 65 0.12 19.98 14.60
N ARG A 66 0.86 18.91 14.26
CA ARG A 66 1.75 18.89 13.11
C ARG A 66 0.96 18.58 11.83
N PRO A 67 0.98 19.45 10.82
CA PRO A 67 0.25 19.24 9.58
C PRO A 67 0.85 18.11 8.73
N LEU A 68 0.01 17.52 7.88
CA LEU A 68 0.42 16.61 6.82
C LEU A 68 0.24 17.32 5.47
N PHE A 69 1.32 17.38 4.69
CA PHE A 69 1.38 18.03 3.39
C PHE A 69 1.27 16.98 2.28
N PRO A 70 0.22 17.03 1.44
CA PRO A 70 0.14 16.20 0.25
C PRO A 70 1.28 16.53 -0.72
N LYS A 71 1.96 15.50 -1.22
CA LYS A 71 3.08 15.60 -2.15
C LYS A 71 2.90 14.61 -3.28
N ARG A 72 3.26 15.04 -4.49
CA ARG A 72 3.25 14.22 -5.70
C ARG A 72 4.63 14.29 -6.33
N ILE A 73 5.34 13.17 -6.31
CA ILE A 73 6.74 13.11 -6.66
C ILE A 73 6.90 12.34 -7.96
N ALA A 74 7.41 13.01 -8.98
CA ALA A 74 7.77 12.37 -10.24
C ALA A 74 8.97 11.43 -10.03
N VAL A 75 8.85 10.17 -10.43
CA VAL A 75 9.90 9.16 -10.44
C VAL A 75 10.11 8.66 -11.86
N PRO A 76 11.36 8.35 -12.27
CA PRO A 76 11.61 7.80 -13.60
C PRO A 76 10.91 6.45 -13.75
N ARG A 77 10.28 6.22 -14.90
CA ARG A 77 9.67 4.94 -15.21
C ARG A 77 10.76 3.93 -15.57
N GLN A 78 10.73 2.78 -14.91
CA GLN A 78 11.72 1.73 -15.16
C GLN A 78 11.69 1.30 -16.64
N GLY A 79 12.86 1.36 -17.30
CA GLY A 79 13.04 0.94 -18.70
C GLY A 79 12.48 1.90 -19.76
N HIS A 80 12.09 3.13 -19.39
CA HIS A 80 11.53 4.11 -20.33
C HIS A 80 12.15 5.50 -20.12
N ASP A 81 13.13 5.85 -20.96
CA ASP A 81 13.84 7.12 -20.86
C ASP A 81 12.91 8.32 -21.07
N GLY A 82 13.08 9.34 -20.22
CA GLY A 82 12.28 10.58 -20.25
C GLY A 82 10.84 10.43 -19.73
N VAL A 83 10.34 9.21 -19.52
CA VAL A 83 8.99 8.98 -19.00
C VAL A 83 9.01 8.94 -17.48
N HIS A 84 8.07 9.63 -16.85
CA HIS A 84 7.95 9.70 -15.40
C HIS A 84 6.57 9.22 -14.95
N ASP A 85 6.56 8.47 -13.85
CA ASP A 85 5.38 8.14 -13.07
C ASP A 85 5.33 9.03 -11.82
N VAL A 86 4.18 9.10 -11.15
CA VAL A 86 4.01 9.90 -9.95
C VAL A 86 3.73 8.99 -8.76
N ILE A 87 4.51 9.17 -7.70
CA ILE A 87 4.21 8.62 -6.37
C ILE A 87 3.48 9.69 -5.55
N ASN A 88 2.28 9.35 -5.08
CA ASN A 88 1.52 10.11 -4.12
C ASN A 88 2.00 9.80 -2.70
N CYS A 89 2.17 10.85 -1.91
CA CYS A 89 2.48 10.73 -0.49
C CYS A 89 1.89 11.88 0.32
N VAL A 90 1.88 11.70 1.63
CA VAL A 90 1.70 12.79 2.60
C VAL A 90 2.92 12.83 3.49
N ASP A 91 3.40 14.02 3.81
CA ASP A 91 4.63 14.23 4.55
C ASP A 91 4.38 15.24 5.67
N SER A 92 4.89 14.99 6.86
CA SER A 92 4.80 15.92 7.98
C SER A 92 5.81 17.08 7.91
N TRP A 93 6.65 17.10 6.88
CA TRP A 93 7.56 18.20 6.57
C TRP A 93 7.08 18.92 5.31
N ASP A 94 6.98 20.25 5.36
CA ASP A 94 6.50 21.11 4.28
C ASP A 94 7.47 21.19 3.08
N GLY A 95 8.72 20.78 3.26
CA GLY A 95 9.75 20.93 2.24
C GLY A 95 10.51 22.25 2.34
N LEU A 96 10.21 23.08 3.34
CA LEU A 96 10.88 24.35 3.58
C LEU A 96 12.03 24.13 4.56
N GLY A 97 13.17 24.76 4.26
CA GLY A 97 14.38 24.66 5.08
C GLY A 97 15.09 23.30 4.95
N PRO A 98 16.02 22.99 5.87
CA PRO A 98 16.68 21.69 5.88
C PRO A 98 15.69 20.58 6.28
N ALA A 99 15.70 19.47 5.54
CA ALA A 99 14.90 18.30 5.89
C ALA A 99 15.26 17.83 7.30
N PRO A 100 14.27 17.43 8.13
CA PRO A 100 14.55 16.84 9.42
C PRO A 100 15.51 15.65 9.28
N CYS A 101 16.64 15.75 9.97
CA CYS A 101 17.69 14.73 9.92
C CYS A 101 17.41 13.65 10.97
N GLY A 102 17.50 12.38 10.57
CA GLY A 102 17.25 11.24 11.45
C GLY A 102 15.77 11.02 11.78
N ASP A 103 15.42 9.76 12.08
CA ASP A 103 14.11 9.33 12.58
C ASP A 103 12.91 9.73 11.70
N THR A 104 13.07 9.55 10.37
CA THR A 104 11.94 9.56 9.43
C THR A 104 11.26 8.19 9.43
N VAL A 105 9.95 8.14 9.66
CA VAL A 105 9.14 6.92 9.47
C VAL A 105 8.36 7.00 8.16
N VAL A 106 8.38 5.90 7.39
CA VAL A 106 7.62 5.75 6.15
C VAL A 106 6.60 4.64 6.33
N LEU A 107 5.33 4.96 6.07
CA LEU A 107 4.19 4.05 6.19
C LEU A 107 3.75 3.60 4.79
N ALA A 108 3.84 2.30 4.54
CA ALA A 108 3.56 1.69 3.24
C ALA A 108 2.40 0.68 3.35
N HIS A 109 1.32 0.97 2.61
CA HIS A 109 0.05 0.26 2.73
C HIS A 109 0.04 -1.12 2.03
N GLY A 110 -1.04 -1.88 2.23
CA GLY A 110 -1.25 -3.19 1.61
C GLY A 110 -1.88 -3.13 0.21
N PHE A 111 -2.07 -4.30 -0.43
CA PHE A 111 -2.62 -4.38 -1.78
C PHE A 111 -4.02 -3.73 -1.89
N GLY A 112 -4.23 -2.91 -2.92
CA GLY A 112 -5.53 -2.28 -3.20
C GLY A 112 -5.94 -1.18 -2.21
N MET A 113 -5.04 -0.77 -1.31
CA MET A 113 -5.29 0.29 -0.32
C MET A 113 -4.68 1.63 -0.78
N GLY A 114 -4.72 2.60 0.12
CA GLY A 114 -3.94 3.83 0.06
C GLY A 114 -3.46 4.24 1.45
N LEU A 115 -2.63 5.27 1.52
CA LEU A 115 -1.97 5.77 2.71
C LEU A 115 -2.95 6.20 3.83
N GLY A 116 -4.22 6.45 3.48
CA GLY A 116 -5.28 6.76 4.43
C GLY A 116 -5.58 5.64 5.43
N VAL A 117 -5.19 4.39 5.15
CA VAL A 117 -5.33 3.27 6.10
C VAL A 117 -4.64 3.55 7.44
N PHE A 118 -3.58 4.36 7.43
CA PHE A 118 -2.80 4.70 8.62
C PHE A 118 -3.32 5.93 9.37
N MET A 119 -4.53 6.44 9.07
CA MET A 119 -5.07 7.67 9.66
C MET A 119 -4.96 7.73 11.19
N ARG A 120 -5.17 6.60 11.88
CA ARG A 120 -5.06 6.52 13.35
C ARG A 120 -3.63 6.37 13.87
N ASN A 121 -2.67 6.08 13.00
CA ASN A 121 -1.26 5.92 13.36
C ASN A 121 -0.48 7.23 13.25
N TYR A 122 -0.88 8.17 12.37
CA TYR A 122 -0.14 9.40 12.16
C TYR A 122 0.06 10.21 13.45
N GLY A 123 -1.00 10.49 14.22
CA GLY A 123 -0.90 11.30 15.44
C GLY A 123 0.15 10.78 16.42
N PRO A 124 0.02 9.54 16.92
CA PRO A 124 1.01 8.95 17.84
C PRO A 124 2.43 8.86 17.27
N LEU A 125 2.59 8.72 15.95
CA LEU A 125 3.91 8.72 15.31
C LEU A 125 4.50 10.13 15.23
N LEU A 126 3.67 11.14 14.97
CA LEU A 126 4.08 12.55 14.91
C LEU A 126 4.57 13.07 16.27
N GLU A 127 4.13 12.47 17.37
CA GLU A 127 4.64 12.76 18.73
C GLU A 127 6.04 12.20 18.98
N ARG A 128 6.48 11.18 18.22
CA ARG A 128 7.70 10.41 18.50
C ARG A 128 8.80 10.56 17.45
N TYR A 129 8.43 10.87 16.21
CA TYR A 129 9.34 10.89 15.08
C TYR A 129 9.46 12.29 14.48
N ASN A 130 10.66 12.66 14.05
CA ASN A 130 10.92 13.98 13.46
C ASN A 130 10.17 14.17 12.14
N ARG A 131 9.92 13.09 11.40
CA ARG A 131 9.21 13.13 10.12
C ARG A 131 8.40 11.86 9.92
N VAL A 132 7.13 12.02 9.55
CA VAL A 132 6.21 10.92 9.24
C VAL A 132 5.73 11.07 7.82
N VAL A 133 5.91 10.04 7.02
CA VAL A 133 5.54 10.03 5.60
C VAL A 133 4.66 8.82 5.32
N GLY A 134 3.48 9.04 4.73
CA GLY A 134 2.68 7.95 4.15
C GLY A 134 2.87 7.93 2.65
N VAL A 135 3.05 6.76 2.06
CA VAL A 135 3.30 6.61 0.62
C VAL A 135 2.33 5.62 -0.01
N ASP A 136 1.86 5.97 -1.21
CA ASP A 136 1.10 5.07 -2.06
C ASP A 136 2.01 4.37 -3.06
N TRP A 137 1.93 3.04 -3.11
CA TRP A 137 2.66 2.26 -4.10
C TRP A 137 2.23 2.64 -5.53
N LEU A 138 3.16 2.62 -6.49
CA LEU A 138 2.78 2.72 -7.91
C LEU A 138 1.70 1.69 -8.25
N GLY A 139 0.70 2.10 -9.03
CA GLY A 139 -0.47 1.27 -9.34
C GLY A 139 -1.57 1.29 -8.27
N MET A 140 -1.37 1.95 -7.13
CA MET A 140 -2.32 1.96 -6.00
C MET A 140 -2.55 3.38 -5.45
N GLY A 141 -3.61 3.53 -4.65
CA GLY A 141 -3.98 4.81 -4.04
C GLY A 141 -4.06 5.95 -5.06
N GLY A 142 -3.49 7.09 -4.68
CA GLY A 142 -3.33 8.29 -5.51
C GLY A 142 -2.09 8.28 -6.41
N SER A 143 -1.28 7.22 -6.42
CA SER A 143 -0.12 7.12 -7.32
C SER A 143 -0.54 6.79 -8.76
N SER A 144 0.35 7.07 -9.71
CA SER A 144 0.14 6.74 -11.13
C SER A 144 -0.14 5.25 -11.32
N ARG A 145 -0.95 4.93 -12.33
CA ARG A 145 -1.24 3.58 -12.81
C ARG A 145 -0.63 3.42 -14.19
N PRO A 146 0.65 2.99 -14.29
CA PRO A 146 1.28 2.79 -15.59
C PRO A 146 0.46 1.80 -16.43
N PRO A 147 0.22 2.09 -17.72
CA PRO A 147 -0.70 1.31 -18.53
C PRO A 147 -0.21 -0.13 -18.71
N PRO A 148 -1.09 -1.10 -18.99
CA PRO A 148 -0.73 -2.53 -19.03
C PRO A 148 0.25 -2.92 -20.16
N GLU A 149 0.43 -2.07 -21.18
CA GLU A 149 1.51 -2.28 -22.18
C GLU A 149 2.91 -2.07 -21.57
N VAL A 150 2.97 -1.40 -20.42
CA VAL A 150 4.18 -0.91 -19.75
C VAL A 150 4.33 -1.55 -18.36
N ALA A 151 3.23 -1.71 -17.63
CA ALA A 151 3.11 -2.59 -16.47
C ALA A 151 2.74 -3.99 -17.01
N PRO A 152 3.65 -4.98 -16.95
CA PRO A 152 3.42 -6.26 -17.61
C PRO A 152 2.02 -6.83 -17.26
N ARG A 153 1.15 -7.03 -18.27
CA ARG A 153 -0.19 -7.67 -18.09
C ARG A 153 -0.11 -8.99 -17.31
N LEU A 154 1.07 -9.62 -17.31
CA LEU A 154 1.54 -10.66 -16.40
C LEU A 154 3.01 -10.33 -16.12
N PRO A 155 3.53 -10.43 -14.88
CA PRO A 155 4.92 -10.11 -14.64
C PRO A 155 5.82 -11.05 -15.44
N ALA A 156 6.78 -10.46 -16.17
CA ALA A 156 7.85 -11.18 -16.87
C ALA A 156 8.87 -11.88 -15.92
N SER A 157 8.40 -12.24 -14.72
CA SER A 157 8.95 -12.97 -13.55
C SER A 157 8.54 -12.25 -12.25
N PRO A 158 8.36 -12.98 -11.12
CA PRO A 158 8.12 -12.36 -9.80
C PRO A 158 9.15 -11.28 -9.43
N GLY A 159 10.41 -11.46 -9.81
CA GLY A 159 11.47 -10.47 -9.57
C GLY A 159 11.23 -9.13 -10.27
N LYS A 160 10.71 -9.14 -11.51
CA LYS A 160 10.35 -7.90 -12.22
C LYS A 160 9.17 -7.18 -11.59
N ALA A 161 8.18 -7.92 -11.07
CA ALA A 161 7.08 -7.32 -10.30
C ALA A 161 7.60 -6.63 -9.03
N VAL A 162 8.44 -7.31 -8.26
CA VAL A 162 9.04 -6.72 -7.04
C VAL A 162 9.88 -5.49 -7.40
N SER A 163 10.70 -5.58 -8.44
CA SER A 163 11.52 -4.47 -8.91
C SER A 163 10.70 -3.23 -9.25
N PHE A 164 9.53 -3.39 -9.88
CA PHE A 164 8.66 -2.27 -10.23
C PHE A 164 8.29 -1.42 -8.99
N PHE A 165 7.90 -2.07 -7.89
CA PHE A 165 7.55 -1.37 -6.64
C PHE A 165 8.77 -0.87 -5.87
N VAL A 166 9.80 -1.71 -5.73
CA VAL A 166 10.97 -1.40 -4.90
C VAL A 166 11.84 -0.33 -5.52
N HIS A 167 12.06 -0.37 -6.84
CA HIS A 167 12.85 0.64 -7.55
C HIS A 167 12.17 2.01 -7.52
N SER A 168 10.86 2.06 -7.76
CA SER A 168 10.12 3.32 -7.72
C SER A 168 10.10 3.94 -6.33
N LEU A 169 9.98 3.12 -5.27
CA LEU A 169 10.12 3.59 -3.89
C LEU A 169 11.52 4.15 -3.61
N GLU A 170 12.58 3.52 -4.13
CA GLU A 170 13.95 4.03 -3.96
C GLU A 170 14.14 5.38 -4.66
N CYS A 171 13.71 5.51 -5.92
CA CYS A 171 13.76 6.78 -6.63
C CYS A 171 12.96 7.88 -5.91
N TRP A 172 11.81 7.52 -5.37
CA TRP A 172 11.01 8.43 -4.55
C TRP A 172 11.73 8.85 -3.28
N ARG A 173 12.31 7.90 -2.52
CA ARG A 173 13.05 8.20 -1.28
C ARG A 173 14.18 9.18 -1.53
N GLN A 174 14.95 8.96 -2.60
CA GLN A 174 16.05 9.84 -3.01
C GLN A 174 15.54 11.26 -3.31
N ARG A 175 14.46 11.39 -4.09
CA ARG A 175 13.85 12.69 -4.41
C ARG A 175 13.23 13.39 -3.20
N MET A 176 12.79 12.63 -2.20
CA MET A 176 12.27 13.15 -0.93
C MET A 176 13.37 13.57 0.05
N GLY A 177 14.66 13.38 -0.31
CA GLY A 177 15.80 13.69 0.54
C GLY A 177 15.85 12.86 1.82
N ILE A 178 15.25 11.67 1.83
CA ILE A 178 15.20 10.81 3.02
C ILE A 178 16.47 9.96 3.04
N CYS A 179 17.47 10.34 3.83
CA CYS A 179 18.75 9.62 3.88
C CYS A 179 18.61 8.19 4.41
N ASN A 180 17.94 8.02 5.55
CA ASN A 180 17.63 6.74 6.17
C ASN A 180 16.24 6.78 6.80
N LEU A 181 15.59 5.63 6.93
CA LEU A 181 14.19 5.56 7.35
C LEU A 181 13.83 4.34 8.20
N HIS A 182 12.83 4.50 9.05
CA HIS A 182 12.08 3.42 9.67
C HIS A 182 10.94 3.04 8.71
N LEU A 183 10.96 1.82 8.16
CA LEU A 183 9.96 1.40 7.18
C LEU A 183 8.89 0.55 7.87
N VAL A 184 7.63 0.96 7.77
CA VAL A 184 6.48 0.21 8.25
C VAL A 184 5.70 -0.30 7.04
N GLY A 185 5.61 -1.62 6.88
CA GLY A 185 4.87 -2.25 5.80
C GLY A 185 3.69 -3.06 6.32
N HIS A 186 2.49 -2.81 5.79
CA HIS A 186 1.28 -3.58 6.09
C HIS A 186 0.95 -4.57 4.96
N SER A 187 0.68 -5.84 5.27
CA SER A 187 0.26 -6.86 4.28
C SER A 187 1.25 -6.97 3.11
N LEU A 188 0.83 -6.77 1.85
CA LEU A 188 1.73 -6.69 0.69
C LEU A 188 2.83 -5.63 0.88
N GLY A 189 2.52 -4.51 1.52
CA GLY A 189 3.52 -3.49 1.85
C GLY A 189 4.61 -4.03 2.77
N GLY A 190 4.31 -5.00 3.63
CA GLY A 190 5.29 -5.72 4.45
C GLY A 190 6.24 -6.57 3.62
N TYR A 191 5.71 -7.31 2.64
CA TYR A 191 6.52 -8.08 1.69
C TYR A 191 7.47 -7.17 0.90
N LEU A 192 6.94 -6.09 0.32
CA LEU A 192 7.72 -5.13 -0.46
C LEU A 192 8.73 -4.36 0.40
N ALA A 193 8.39 -4.03 1.65
CA ALA A 193 9.29 -3.41 2.59
C ALA A 193 10.47 -4.32 2.96
N ALA A 194 10.23 -5.62 3.13
CA ALA A 194 11.29 -6.60 3.33
C ALA A 194 12.21 -6.71 2.09
N GLN A 195 11.63 -6.78 0.90
CA GLN A 195 12.39 -6.78 -0.36
C GLN A 195 13.24 -5.51 -0.52
N TYR A 196 12.68 -4.35 -0.17
CA TYR A 196 13.40 -3.08 -0.17
C TYR A 196 14.58 -3.10 0.82
N ALA A 197 14.37 -3.58 2.05
CA ALA A 197 15.43 -3.67 3.06
C ALA A 197 16.57 -4.62 2.64
N MET A 198 16.27 -5.70 1.92
CA MET A 198 17.28 -6.61 1.37
C MET A 198 18.09 -5.97 0.25
N GLN A 199 17.46 -5.16 -0.61
CA GLN A 199 18.14 -4.48 -1.72
C GLN A 199 18.93 -3.25 -1.28
N TYR A 200 18.46 -2.56 -0.23
CA TYR A 200 19.03 -1.29 0.25
C TYR A 200 19.27 -1.28 1.77
N PRO A 201 20.08 -2.20 2.32
CA PRO A 201 20.24 -2.36 3.76
C PRO A 201 20.81 -1.11 4.46
N GLY A 202 21.63 -0.31 3.76
CA GLY A 202 22.20 0.93 4.29
C GLY A 202 21.20 2.08 4.47
N ASN A 203 19.99 1.97 3.90
CA ASN A 203 18.96 3.02 3.94
C ASN A 203 17.91 2.79 5.04
N ILE A 204 17.94 1.64 5.73
CA ILE A 204 16.93 1.24 6.71
C ILE A 204 17.49 1.31 8.13
N ARG A 205 16.82 2.08 9.01
CA ARG A 205 17.09 2.11 10.46
C ARG A 205 16.35 1.01 11.21
N SER A 206 15.10 0.77 10.85
CA SER A 206 14.31 -0.36 11.34
C SER A 206 13.23 -0.75 10.35
N LEU A 207 12.78 -2.00 10.44
CA LEU A 207 11.70 -2.56 9.62
C LEU A 207 10.59 -3.07 10.55
N VAL A 208 9.37 -2.59 10.34
CA VAL A 208 8.16 -3.06 11.04
C VAL A 208 7.26 -3.77 10.03
N LEU A 209 6.96 -5.04 10.31
CA LEU A 209 6.13 -5.88 9.46
C LEU A 209 4.77 -6.10 10.13
N ALA A 210 3.77 -5.34 9.70
CA ALA A 210 2.40 -5.45 10.21
C ALA A 210 1.60 -6.43 9.35
N SER A 211 1.38 -7.64 9.86
CA SER A 211 0.68 -8.72 9.14
C SER A 211 1.20 -8.94 7.71
N PRO A 212 2.53 -9.12 7.51
CA PRO A 212 3.14 -9.12 6.18
C PRO A 212 2.68 -10.31 5.33
N ALA A 213 2.50 -10.07 4.02
CA ALA A 213 2.36 -11.16 3.07
C ALA A 213 3.71 -11.89 2.87
N GLY A 214 3.66 -13.18 2.54
CA GLY A 214 4.82 -13.89 1.97
C GLY A 214 5.97 -14.20 2.94
N VAL A 215 5.75 -14.21 4.25
CA VAL A 215 6.71 -14.83 5.20
C VAL A 215 6.59 -16.35 5.07
N LEU A 216 7.58 -16.96 4.42
CA LEU A 216 7.70 -18.40 4.21
C LEU A 216 8.92 -18.96 4.97
N PRO A 217 8.90 -20.25 5.37
CA PRO A 217 7.80 -21.19 5.21
C PRO A 217 6.64 -20.84 6.14
N PHE A 218 5.42 -21.17 5.70
CA PHE A 218 4.28 -21.17 6.61
C PHE A 218 4.53 -22.21 7.72
N PRO A 219 4.05 -21.97 8.96
CA PRO A 219 3.99 -23.02 9.96
C PRO A 219 3.28 -24.27 9.39
N GLU A 220 3.72 -25.46 9.77
CA GLU A 220 2.98 -26.68 9.43
C GLU A 220 1.52 -26.54 9.86
N GLY A 221 0.58 -26.79 8.93
CA GLY A 221 -0.86 -26.66 9.17
C GLY A 221 -1.44 -25.26 9.06
N ALA A 222 -0.70 -24.26 8.55
CA ALA A 222 -1.22 -22.90 8.35
C ALA A 222 -2.37 -22.82 7.33
N PHE A 223 -2.49 -23.82 6.45
CA PHE A 223 -3.64 -24.00 5.57
C PHE A 223 -4.20 -25.41 5.75
N PRO A 224 -5.53 -25.58 5.82
CA PRO A 224 -6.13 -26.90 5.82
C PRO A 224 -5.85 -27.58 4.45
N GLN A 225 -5.68 -28.91 4.49
CA GLN A 225 -5.17 -29.73 3.38
C GLN A 225 -6.06 -29.70 2.11
N ASP A 226 -7.24 -29.11 2.18
CA ASP A 226 -8.23 -29.00 1.11
C ASP A 226 -8.07 -27.76 0.22
N TRP A 227 -7.05 -26.92 0.46
CA TRP A 227 -6.81 -25.66 -0.28
C TRP A 227 -5.72 -25.75 -1.37
N THR A 228 -5.25 -26.94 -1.72
CA THR A 228 -4.28 -27.21 -2.80
C THR A 228 -4.84 -28.15 -3.84
#